data_AF-A0A3N0BQK3-F1
#
_entry.id   AF-A0A3N0BQK3-F1
#
_cell.length_a   1.000
_cell.length_b   1.000
_cell.length_c   1.000
_cell.angle_alpha   90.00
_cell.angle_beta   90.00
_cell.angle_gamma   90.00
#
_symmetry.space_group_name_H-M   'P 1'
#
loop_
_entity.id
_entity.type
_entity.pdbx_description
1 polymer ?
#
loop_
_entity_poly.entity_id
_entity_poly.type
_entity_poly.pdbx_seq_one_letter_code
_entity_poly.pdbx_strand_id
1 'polypeptide(L)' 'MTTLTVKIENKKTEKAVKAILEALGLSYAENKTTKSEQEPLNEGEQAIYNRLKNSFEQIKLHQEGKIKLRNARELLDEL' A
#
# COMPACT_ATOMS: atom_id res chain seq x y z
N MET A 1 -3.73 -23.05 -21.12
CA MET A 1 -4.02 -23.26 -19.69
C MET A 1 -4.51 -21.93 -19.12
N THR A 2 -5.69 -21.91 -18.50
CA THR A 2 -6.29 -20.68 -17.96
C THR A 2 -6.22 -20.75 -16.44
N THR A 3 -5.58 -19.77 -15.81
CA THR A 3 -5.45 -19.69 -14.36
C THR A 3 -6.35 -18.59 -13.82
N LEU A 4 -7.11 -18.89 -12.76
CA LEU A 4 -7.96 -17.93 -12.08
C LEU A 4 -7.33 -17.54 -10.75
N THR A 5 -7.04 -16.25 -10.57
CA THR A 5 -6.48 -15.72 -9.32
C THR A 5 -7.58 -15.03 -8.54
N VAL A 6 -7.89 -15.54 -7.35
CA VAL A 6 -8.91 -14.97 -6.44
C VAL A 6 -8.22 -14.36 -5.23
N LYS A 7 -8.43 -13.06 -5.00
CA LYS A 7 -7.97 -12.39 -3.78
C LYS A 7 -9.01 -12.58 -2.68
N ILE A 8 -8.60 -13.17 -1.56
CA ILE A 8 -9.48 -13.43 -0.41
C ILE A 8 -8.96 -12.62 0.78
N GLU A 9 -9.78 -11.70 1.26
CA GLU A 9 -9.40 -10.76 2.33
C GLU A 9 -9.73 -11.29 3.74
N ASN A 10 -10.55 -12.36 3.85
CA ASN A 10 -11.06 -12.86 5.12
C ASN A 10 -10.79 -14.37 5.30
N LYS A 11 -10.24 -14.75 6.46
CA LYS A 11 -9.92 -16.15 6.84
C LYS A 11 -11.14 -17.10 6.81
N LYS A 12 -12.35 -16.60 7.06
CA LYS A 12 -13.58 -17.43 6.94
C LYS A 12 -13.87 -17.80 5.49
N THR A 13 -13.75 -16.82 4.59
CA THR A 13 -13.97 -16.99 3.15
C THR A 13 -12.90 -17.87 2.52
N GLU A 14 -11.66 -17.81 3.03
CA GLU A 14 -10.55 -18.67 2.60
C GLU A 14 -10.88 -20.16 2.80
N LYS A 15 -11.41 -20.54 3.98
CA LYS A 15 -11.81 -21.93 4.26
C LYS A 15 -12.96 -22.40 3.36
N ALA A 16 -13.94 -21.52 3.12
CA ALA A 16 -15.08 -21.84 2.25
C ALA A 16 -14.63 -22.08 0.80
N VAL A 17 -13.74 -21.23 0.28
CA VAL A 17 -13.23 -21.38 -1.09
C VAL A 17 -12.37 -22.64 -1.23
N LYS A 18 -11.54 -22.97 -0.24
CA LYS A 18 -10.77 -24.24 -0.24
C LYS A 18 -11.67 -25.46 -0.27
N ALA A 19 -12.69 -25.50 0.58
CA ALA A 19 -13.63 -26.61 0.62
C ALA A 19 -14.37 -26.79 -0.72
N ILE A 20 -14.71 -25.70 -1.40
CA ILE A 20 -15.32 -25.75 -2.74
C ILE A 20 -14.31 -26.26 -3.77
N LEU A 21 -13.07 -25.77 -3.77
CA LEU A 21 -12.03 -26.23 -4.71
C LEU A 21 -11.68 -27.71 -4.51
N GLU A 22 -11.64 -28.17 -3.26
CA GLU A 22 -11.44 -29.59 -2.91
C GLU A 22 -12.61 -30.45 -3.35
N ALA A 23 -13.85 -30.01 -3.10
CA ALA A 23 -15.05 -30.72 -3.56
C ALA A 23 -15.12 -30.84 -5.09
N LEU A 24 -14.57 -29.85 -5.80
CA LEU A 24 -14.49 -29.83 -7.26
C LEU A 24 -13.25 -30.56 -7.81
N GLY A 25 -12.37 -31.09 -6.95
CA GLY A 25 -11.16 -31.81 -7.37
C GLY A 25 -10.14 -30.93 -8.13
N LEU A 26 -10.21 -29.61 -7.94
CA LEU A 26 -9.36 -28.66 -8.65
C LEU A 26 -8.04 -28.48 -7.90
N SER A 27 -6.93 -28.59 -8.62
CA SER A 27 -5.62 -28.25 -8.06
C SER A 27 -5.54 -26.74 -7.84
N TYR A 28 -5.34 -26.34 -6.58
CA TYR A 28 -5.12 -24.96 -6.20
C TYR A 28 -3.79 -24.82 -5.47
N ALA A 29 -3.13 -23.69 -5.67
CA ALA A 29 -1.94 -23.31 -4.91
C ALA A 29 -2.30 -22.09 -4.07
N GLU A 30 -2.16 -22.21 -2.76
CA GLU A 30 -2.19 -21.05 -1.90
C GLU A 30 -0.88 -20.28 -2.11
N ASN A 31 -0.94 -19.22 -2.91
CA ASN A 31 0.06 -18.16 -2.81
C ASN A 31 -0.18 -17.42 -1.50
N LYS A 32 0.24 -18.06 -0.40
CA LYS A 32 0.69 -17.34 0.77
C LYS A 32 1.97 -16.66 0.31
N THR A 33 1.83 -15.55 -0.40
CA THR A 33 2.67 -14.42 -0.03
C THR A 33 2.33 -14.20 1.44
N THR A 34 3.05 -14.92 2.30
CA THR A 34 3.45 -14.37 3.57
C THR A 34 3.83 -12.96 3.21
N LYS A 35 2.96 -12.02 3.57
CA LYS A 35 3.45 -10.70 3.91
C LYS A 35 4.36 -10.99 5.10
N SER A 36 5.57 -11.49 4.81
CA SER A 36 6.74 -11.17 5.58
C SER A 36 6.61 -9.68 5.75
N GLU A 37 6.44 -9.29 7.01
CA GLU A 37 6.84 -8.00 7.56
C GLU A 37 7.26 -7.06 6.46
N GLN A 38 6.39 -6.08 6.16
CA GLN A 38 6.65 -4.90 5.33
C GLN A 38 8.11 -4.88 4.90
N GLU A 39 8.40 -5.29 3.65
CA GLU A 39 9.76 -5.14 3.11
C GLU A 39 10.22 -3.73 3.53
N PRO A 40 11.37 -3.61 4.22
CA PRO A 40 11.82 -2.31 4.69
C PRO A 40 11.80 -1.40 3.47
N LEU A 41 11.03 -0.32 3.56
CA LEU A 41 10.80 0.61 2.45
C LEU A 41 12.13 0.80 1.72
N ASN A 42 12.14 0.51 0.42
CA ASN A 42 13.33 0.69 -0.39
C ASN A 42 13.76 2.17 -0.29
N GLU A 43 15.03 2.52 -0.53
CA GLU A 43 15.52 3.90 -0.32
C GLU A 43 14.65 4.95 -1.03
N GLY A 44 14.16 4.63 -2.24
CA GLY A 44 13.22 5.47 -2.97
C GLY A 44 11.85 5.62 -2.30
N GLU A 45 11.33 4.56 -1.69
CA GLU A 45 10.05 4.59 -0.97
C GLU A 45 10.18 5.32 0.38
N GLN A 46 11.32 5.19 1.07
CA GLN A 46 11.62 5.99 2.27
C GLN A 46 11.73 7.47 1.93
N ALA A 47 12.36 7.81 0.81
CA ALA A 47 12.45 9.20 0.34
C ALA A 47 11.05 9.79 0.07
N ILE A 48 10.16 9.02 -0.57
CA ILE A 48 8.78 9.44 -0.81
C ILE A 48 8.00 9.58 0.50
N TYR A 49 8.11 8.60 1.40
CA TYR A 49 7.46 8.64 2.71
C TYR A 49 7.90 9.86 3.53
N ASN A 50 9.20 10.14 3.58
CA ASN A 50 9.75 11.29 4.31
C ASN A 50 9.29 12.62 3.72
N ARG A 51 9.22 12.73 2.38
CA ARG A 51 8.68 13.92 1.71
C ARG A 51 7.21 14.15 2.08
N LEU A 52 6.38 13.11 1.98
CA LEU A 52 4.96 13.18 2.33
C LEU A 52 4.75 13.57 3.79
N LYS A 53 5.48 12.94 4.71
CA LYS A 53 5.43 13.26 6.14
C LYS A 53 5.75 14.73 6.40
N ASN A 54 6.85 15.23 5.82
CA ASN A 54 7.24 16.63 5.97
C ASN A 54 6.18 17.59 5.40
N SER A 55 5.55 17.26 4.27
CA SER A 55 4.46 18.06 3.70
C SER A 55 3.26 18.12 4.63
N PHE A 56 2.87 17.01 5.26
CA PHE A 56 1.78 17.01 6.24
C PHE A 56 2.08 17.87 7.47
N GLU A 57 3.31 17.81 7.98
CA GLU A 57 3.73 18.66 9.09
C GLU A 57 3.69 20.15 8.71
N GLN A 58 4.11 20.51 7.50
CA GLN A 58 4.00 21.89 7.00
C GLN A 58 2.55 22.34 6.87
N ILE A 59 1.65 21.49 6.34
CA ILE A 59 0.23 21.79 6.25
C ILE A 59 -0.37 22.03 7.65
N LYS A 60 0.01 21.21 8.63
CA LYS A 60 -0.46 21.36 10.02
C LYS A 60 0.04 22.68 10.64
N LEU A 61 1.33 23.00 10.48
CA LEU A 61 1.90 24.26 10.97
C LEU A 61 1.26 25.49 10.29
N HIS A 62 0.86 25.36 9.02
CA HIS A 62 0.12 26.40 8.32
C HIS A 62 -1.31 26.56 8.86
N GLN A 63 -2.01 25.45 9.14
CA GLN A 63 -3.32 25.50 9.79
C GLN A 63 -3.26 26.13 11.19
N GLU A 64 -2.16 25.91 11.92
CA GLU A 64 -1.88 26.57 13.20
C GLU A 64 -1.42 28.04 13.05
N GLY A 65 -1.30 28.56 11.82
CA GLY A 65 -0.90 29.93 11.53
C GLY A 65 0.58 30.25 11.78
N LYS A 66 1.42 29.23 12.04
CA LYS A 66 2.84 29.39 12.38
C LYS A 66 3.73 29.58 11.17
N ILE A 67 3.34 29.08 10.00
CA ILE A 67 4.09 29.21 8.75
C ILE A 67 3.15 29.57 7.60
N LYS A 68 3.69 30.20 6.56
CA LYS A 68 3.02 30.34 5.25
C LYS A 68 3.48 29.21 4.33
N LEU A 69 2.55 28.52 3.67
CA LEU A 69 2.91 27.52 2.67
C LEU A 69 3.50 28.23 1.45
N ARG A 70 4.60 27.69 0.91
CA ARG A 70 5.17 28.17 -0.35
C ARG A 70 4.18 27.95 -1.47
N ASN A 71 4.13 28.89 -2.41
CA ASN A 71 3.24 28.74 -3.56
C ASN A 71 3.80 27.70 -4.53
N ALA A 72 2.91 26.98 -5.22
CA ALA A 72 3.29 26.01 -6.25
C ALA A 72 4.16 26.62 -7.36
N ARG A 73 4.02 27.94 -7.59
CA ARG A 73 4.84 28.70 -8.54
C ARG A 73 6.29 28.82 -8.09
N GLU A 74 6.51 29.16 -6.81
CA GLU A 74 7.86 29.29 -6.23
C GLU A 74 8.59 27.94 -6.21
N LEU A 75 7.86 26.82 -6.04
CA LEU A 75 8.44 25.48 -6.10
C LEU A 75 8.85 25.06 -7.52
N LEU A 76 8.17 25.54 -8.56
CA LEU A 76 8.49 25.20 -9.95
C LEU A 76 9.63 26.06 -10.51
N ASP A 77 9.84 27.25 -9.96
CA ASP A 77 10.95 28.12 -10.36
C ASP A 77 12.32 27.64 -9.78
N GLU A 78 12.32 26.74 -8.79
CA GLU A 78 13.53 26.15 -8.17
C GLU A 78 14.01 24.83 -8.85
N LEU A 79 13.28 24.32 -9.85
CA LEU A 79 13.52 23.06 -10.56
C LEU A 79 14.22 23.27 -11.92
#